data_AF-A0A4S8UUW3-F1
#
_entry.id   AF-A0A4S8UUW3-F1
#
_cell.length_a   1.000
_cell.length_b   1.000
_cell.length_c   1.000
_cell.angle_alpha   90.00
_cell.angle_beta   90.00
_cell.angle_gamma   90.00
#
_symmetry.space_group_name_H-M   'P 1'
#
loop_
_entity.id
_entity.type
_entity.pdbx_description
1 polymer ?
#
loop_
_entity_poly.entity_id
_entity_poly.type
_entity_poly.pdbx_seq_one_letter_code
_entity_poly.pdbx_strand_id
1 'polypeptide(L)'
;LQENADSRSGTVVALFTAGCFCGAFLASYTDPLGRRRTILLACCIFVVGGTVQTAGVIIAMLYVGRLIAGIGVGFLTMIIPIYQAELAHRKIRGKITSLQQLFNALGQIFATWIGYGCYMTWTHTGNSREWRIPLGCQLVPAIFLGGLIMFFPESPRWLCAHDRADEGLQVLAQLHAHGDTSDSYVLAEFELIQSQIVEERSQKSIGYFDLFRGWPNLRRTILVMAIQASCQMTGVSAIQYFSPQIFAQIGIPTSRSLLTKSYS
;
A
#
# COMPACT_ATOMS: atom_id res chain seq x y z
N LEU A 1 2.97 -35.56 1.76
CA LEU A 1 3.95 -34.50 2.16
C LEU A 1 3.84 -33.23 1.30
N GLN A 2 3.46 -33.31 0.02
CA GLN A 2 3.15 -32.12 -0.81
C GLN A 2 1.87 -31.38 -0.35
N GLU A 3 0.85 -32.10 0.11
CA GLU A 3 -0.42 -31.52 0.64
C GLU A 3 -0.19 -30.54 1.81
N ASN A 4 0.82 -30.82 2.65
CA ASN A 4 1.25 -29.93 3.73
C ASN A 4 2.05 -28.72 3.24
N ALA A 5 2.75 -28.82 2.11
CA ALA A 5 3.56 -27.72 1.55
C ALA A 5 2.68 -26.67 0.86
N ASP A 6 1.64 -27.10 0.16
CA ASP A 6 0.64 -26.21 -0.44
C ASP A 6 -0.20 -25.52 0.64
N SER A 7 -0.62 -26.27 1.68
CA SER A 7 -1.32 -25.71 2.83
C SER A 7 -0.48 -24.65 3.57
N ARG A 8 0.83 -24.88 3.74
CA ARG A 8 1.75 -23.91 4.37
C ARG A 8 1.93 -22.65 3.51
N SER A 9 2.11 -22.80 2.21
CA SER A 9 2.28 -21.66 1.28
C SER A 9 1.01 -20.80 1.22
N GLY A 10 -0.17 -21.44 1.17
CA GLY A 10 -1.45 -20.73 1.24
C GLY A 10 -1.63 -19.99 2.57
N THR A 11 -1.23 -20.60 3.70
CA THR A 11 -1.29 -19.97 5.02
C THR A 11 -0.44 -18.70 5.10
N VAL A 12 0.75 -18.69 4.49
CA VAL A 12 1.62 -17.49 4.44
C VAL A 12 0.93 -16.32 3.73
N VAL A 13 0.29 -16.59 2.59
CA VAL A 13 -0.41 -15.56 1.80
C VAL A 13 -1.67 -15.09 2.52
N ALA A 14 -2.42 -16.01 3.13
CA ALA A 14 -3.61 -15.69 3.91
C ALA A 14 -3.28 -14.80 5.12
N LEU A 15 -2.21 -15.11 5.87
CA LEU A 15 -1.77 -14.30 7.02
C LEU A 15 -1.34 -12.89 6.61
N PHE A 16 -0.65 -12.76 5.47
CA PHE A 16 -0.29 -11.45 4.94
C PHE A 16 -1.55 -10.64 4.59
N THR A 17 -2.51 -11.25 3.91
CA THR A 17 -3.77 -10.61 3.50
C THR A 17 -4.63 -10.23 4.70
N ALA A 18 -4.71 -11.11 5.72
CA ALA A 18 -5.37 -10.82 6.99
C ALA A 18 -4.70 -9.65 7.72
N GLY A 19 -3.37 -9.59 7.72
CA GLY A 19 -2.61 -8.45 8.22
C GLY A 19 -2.97 -7.16 7.50
N CYS A 20 -3.04 -7.17 6.16
CA CYS A 20 -3.44 -6.00 5.37
C CYS A 20 -4.85 -5.52 5.71
N PHE A 21 -5.80 -6.45 5.89
CA PHE A 21 -7.16 -6.12 6.29
C PHE A 21 -7.21 -5.44 7.66
N CYS A 22 -6.53 -6.02 8.67
CA CYS A 22 -6.43 -5.42 10.00
C CYS A 22 -5.73 -4.05 9.96
N GLY A 23 -4.64 -3.93 9.17
CA GLY A 23 -3.91 -2.67 9.00
C GLY A 23 -4.77 -1.57 8.37
N ALA A 24 -5.55 -1.88 7.33
CA ALA A 24 -6.45 -0.93 6.71
C ALA A 24 -7.55 -0.44 7.67
N PHE A 25 -8.08 -1.33 8.51
CA PHE A 25 -9.06 -0.96 9.53
C PHE A 25 -8.45 -0.04 10.61
N LEU A 26 -7.26 -0.39 11.10
CA LEU A 26 -6.54 0.41 12.10
C LEU A 26 -6.09 1.76 11.54
N ALA A 27 -5.79 1.86 10.25
CA ALA A 27 -5.35 3.09 9.60
C ALA A 27 -6.40 4.21 9.64
N SER A 28 -7.70 3.88 9.67
CA SER A 28 -8.73 4.93 9.82
C SER A 28 -8.70 5.57 11.21
N TYR A 29 -8.25 4.86 12.24
CA TYR A 29 -8.08 5.42 13.59
C TYR A 29 -6.85 6.32 13.70
N THR A 30 -5.98 6.36 12.69
CA THR A 30 -4.78 7.21 12.66
C THR A 30 -4.97 8.54 11.96
N ASP A 31 -6.19 8.87 11.52
CA ASP A 31 -6.55 10.21 11.02
C ASP A 31 -6.07 11.39 11.91
N PRO A 32 -6.11 11.34 13.26
CA PRO A 32 -5.59 12.43 14.10
C PRO A 32 -4.06 12.53 14.14
N LEU A 33 -3.31 11.50 13.72
CA LEU A 33 -1.83 11.55 13.74
C LEU A 33 -1.25 12.32 12.55
N GLY A 34 -2.03 12.57 11.50
CA GLY A 34 -1.53 13.15 10.25
C GLY A 34 -1.09 12.10 9.23
N ARG A 35 -1.10 12.49 7.95
CA ARG A 35 -0.78 11.60 6.83
C ARG A 35 0.69 11.20 6.86
N ARG A 36 1.59 12.16 7.08
CA ARG A 36 3.05 11.96 7.11
C ARG A 36 3.48 11.00 8.22
N ARG A 37 2.98 11.24 9.44
CA ARG A 37 3.33 10.41 10.62
C ARG A 37 2.73 9.01 10.51
N THR A 38 1.55 8.88 9.91
CA THR A 38 0.92 7.58 9.65
C THR A 38 1.75 6.78 8.64
N ILE A 39 2.26 7.40 7.56
CA ILE A 39 3.17 6.74 6.61
C ILE A 39 4.46 6.29 7.31
N LEU A 40 5.05 7.14 8.16
CA LEU A 40 6.25 6.79 8.91
C LEU A 40 6.02 5.60 9.84
N LEU A 41 4.94 5.61 10.62
CA LEU A 41 4.55 4.51 11.50
C LEU A 41 4.38 3.20 10.70
N ALA A 42 3.70 3.28 9.55
CA ALA A 42 3.49 2.14 8.67
C ALA A 42 4.81 1.57 8.13
N CYS A 43 5.74 2.44 7.74
CA CYS A 43 7.10 2.04 7.32
C CYS A 43 7.85 1.35 8.46
N CYS A 44 7.79 1.87 9.69
CA CYS A 44 8.41 1.24 10.85
C CYS A 44 7.84 -0.16 11.12
N ILE A 45 6.51 -0.31 11.09
CA ILE A 45 5.84 -1.62 11.27
C ILE A 45 6.28 -2.59 10.18
N PHE A 46 6.33 -2.14 8.93
CA PHE A 46 6.76 -2.96 7.80
C PHE A 46 8.23 -3.40 7.93
N VAL A 47 9.13 -2.50 8.33
CA VAL A 47 10.55 -2.80 8.53
C VAL A 47 10.74 -3.82 9.66
N VAL A 48 10.01 -3.68 10.77
CA VAL A 48 10.03 -4.67 11.86
C VAL A 48 9.54 -6.04 11.36
N GLY A 49 8.39 -6.08 10.66
CA GLY A 49 7.86 -7.32 10.10
C GLY A 49 8.80 -7.99 9.09
N GLY A 50 9.43 -7.20 8.21
CA GLY A 50 10.40 -7.71 7.24
C GLY A 50 11.72 -8.16 7.87
N THR A 51 12.16 -7.51 8.95
CA THR A 51 13.37 -7.92 9.70
C THR A 51 13.13 -9.24 10.40
N VAL A 52 11.97 -9.43 11.05
CA VAL A 52 11.57 -10.69 11.68
C VAL A 52 11.47 -11.82 10.65
N GLN A 53 10.95 -11.55 9.45
CA GLN A 53 10.93 -12.53 8.37
C GLN A 53 12.34 -12.91 7.91
N THR A 54 13.23 -11.93 7.75
CA THR A 54 14.59 -12.15 7.25
C THR A 54 15.46 -12.88 8.27
N ALA A 55 15.29 -12.57 9.56
CA ALA A 55 15.97 -13.20 10.68
C ALA A 55 15.36 -14.56 11.09
N GLY A 56 14.25 -14.96 10.47
CA GLY A 56 13.51 -16.16 10.84
C GLY A 56 14.38 -17.43 10.81
N VAL A 57 14.39 -18.15 11.93
CA VAL A 57 14.98 -19.49 12.06
C VAL A 57 13.89 -20.56 12.13
N ILE A 58 12.67 -20.18 12.56
CA ILE A 58 11.51 -21.05 12.74
C ILE A 58 10.37 -20.56 11.84
N ILE A 59 9.57 -21.46 11.28
CA ILE A 59 8.44 -21.12 10.38
C ILE A 59 7.40 -20.21 11.05
N ALA A 60 7.23 -20.30 12.36
CA ALA A 60 6.37 -19.42 13.14
C ALA A 60 6.81 -17.93 13.07
N MET A 61 8.12 -17.66 13.03
CA MET A 61 8.63 -16.29 12.87
C MET A 61 8.27 -15.72 11.49
N LEU A 62 8.25 -16.58 10.46
CA LEU A 62 7.82 -16.19 9.12
C LEU A 62 6.32 -15.85 9.10
N TYR A 63 5.49 -16.65 9.76
CA TYR A 63 4.05 -16.36 9.90
C TYR A 63 3.77 -15.05 10.65
N VAL A 64 4.40 -14.85 11.80
CA VAL A 64 4.23 -13.61 12.59
C VAL A 64 4.76 -12.40 11.82
N GLY A 65 5.95 -12.52 11.23
CA GLY A 65 6.53 -11.43 10.45
C GLY A 65 5.70 -11.07 9.22
N ARG A 66 5.02 -12.03 8.60
CA ARG A 66 4.07 -11.80 7.49
C ARG A 66 2.83 -11.07 7.92
N LEU A 67 2.28 -11.40 9.08
CA LEU A 67 1.13 -10.69 9.64
C LEU A 67 1.51 -9.23 9.96
N ILE A 68 2.65 -9.00 10.62
CA ILE A 68 3.14 -7.65 10.96
C ILE A 68 3.44 -6.84 9.69
N ALA A 69 4.16 -7.42 8.73
CA ALA A 69 4.42 -6.74 7.46
C ALA A 69 3.12 -6.44 6.69
N GLY A 70 2.15 -7.37 6.73
CA GLY A 70 0.82 -7.16 6.18
C GLY A 70 0.11 -5.96 6.80
N ILE A 71 0.16 -5.81 8.13
CA ILE A 71 -0.39 -4.62 8.82
C ILE A 71 0.25 -3.35 8.26
N GLY A 72 1.58 -3.29 8.19
CA GLY A 72 2.29 -2.12 7.63
C GLY A 72 1.88 -1.79 6.19
N VAL A 73 1.75 -2.80 5.33
CA VAL A 73 1.25 -2.62 3.95
C VAL A 73 -0.20 -2.16 3.94
N GLY A 74 -1.06 -2.71 4.80
CA GLY A 74 -2.46 -2.28 4.96
C GLY A 74 -2.58 -0.78 5.24
N PHE A 75 -1.80 -0.27 6.18
CA PHE A 75 -1.70 1.17 6.45
C PHE A 75 -1.26 1.96 5.21
N LEU A 76 -0.18 1.54 4.54
CA LEU A 76 0.36 2.22 3.36
C LEU A 76 -0.67 2.26 2.21
N THR A 77 -1.36 1.14 1.95
CA THR A 77 -2.34 1.04 0.86
C THR A 77 -3.55 1.95 1.04
N MET A 78 -3.94 2.25 2.29
CA MET A 78 -5.00 3.20 2.58
C MET A 78 -4.50 4.65 2.48
N ILE A 79 -3.38 4.96 3.15
CA ILE A 79 -2.95 6.35 3.36
C ILE A 79 -2.32 7.00 2.13
N ILE A 80 -1.55 6.23 1.33
CA ILE A 80 -0.82 6.75 0.16
C ILE A 80 -1.76 7.35 -0.89
N PRO A 81 -2.81 6.66 -1.37
CA PRO A 81 -3.68 7.22 -2.41
C PRO A 81 -4.46 8.44 -1.89
N ILE A 82 -4.81 8.48 -0.60
CA ILE A 82 -5.46 9.64 0.03
C ILE A 82 -4.50 10.83 0.03
N TYR A 83 -3.28 10.62 0.53
CA TYR A 83 -2.25 11.65 0.58
C TYR A 83 -1.91 12.19 -0.82
N GLN A 84 -1.81 11.31 -1.83
CA GLN A 84 -1.62 11.72 -3.21
C GLN A 84 -2.81 12.50 -3.76
N ALA A 85 -4.05 12.10 -3.47
CA ALA A 85 -5.24 12.81 -3.92
C ALA A 85 -5.40 14.20 -3.27
N GLU A 86 -4.94 14.36 -2.03
CA GLU A 86 -4.93 15.63 -1.29
C GLU A 86 -3.86 16.60 -1.79
N LEU A 87 -2.72 16.11 -2.29
CA LEU A 87 -1.65 16.93 -2.87
C LEU A 87 -1.84 17.19 -4.37
N ALA A 88 -2.43 16.25 -5.09
CA ALA A 88 -2.53 16.30 -6.54
C ALA A 88 -3.48 17.40 -7.02
N HIS A 89 -2.97 18.25 -7.92
CA HIS A 89 -3.78 19.24 -8.63
C HIS A 89 -4.92 18.54 -9.41
N ARG A 90 -6.13 19.10 -9.36
CA ARG A 90 -7.38 18.46 -9.83
C ARG A 90 -7.30 17.91 -11.26
N LYS A 91 -6.58 18.61 -12.15
CA LYS A 91 -6.37 18.22 -13.57
C LYS A 91 -5.46 17.00 -13.77
N ILE A 92 -4.54 16.70 -12.84
CA ILE A 92 -3.53 15.63 -13.01
C ILE A 92 -3.70 14.46 -12.03
N ARG A 93 -4.73 14.47 -11.18
CA ARG A 93 -5.02 13.40 -10.21
C ARG A 93 -5.01 12.01 -10.85
N GLY A 94 -5.69 11.86 -11.99
CA GLY A 94 -5.73 10.59 -12.71
C GLY A 94 -4.34 10.10 -13.16
N LYS A 95 -3.48 11.01 -13.64
CA LYS A 95 -2.11 10.68 -14.05
C LYS A 95 -1.27 10.19 -12.87
N ILE A 96 -1.42 10.82 -11.70
CA ILE A 96 -0.68 10.45 -10.48
C ILE A 96 -1.10 9.06 -10.00
N THR A 97 -2.40 8.75 -10.00
CA THR A 97 -2.89 7.41 -9.64
C THR A 97 -2.41 6.34 -10.62
N SER A 98 -2.42 6.62 -11.93
CA SER A 98 -1.85 5.70 -12.94
C SER A 98 -0.35 5.48 -12.73
N LEU A 99 0.39 6.54 -12.39
CA LEU A 99 1.82 6.46 -12.10
C LEU A 99 2.11 5.60 -10.86
N GLN A 100 1.27 5.69 -9.82
CA GLN A 100 1.36 4.81 -8.65
C GLN A 100 1.23 3.33 -9.04
N GLN A 101 0.26 3.00 -9.91
CA GLN A 101 0.09 1.62 -10.40
C GLN A 101 1.28 1.16 -11.25
N LEU A 102 1.86 2.04 -12.07
CA LEU A 102 3.07 1.75 -12.83
C LEU A 102 4.24 1.40 -11.89
N PHE A 103 4.48 2.19 -10.84
CA PHE A 103 5.54 1.90 -9.87
C PHE A 103 5.31 0.59 -9.11
N ASN A 104 4.05 0.25 -8.81
CA ASN A 104 3.72 -1.03 -8.21
C ASN A 104 4.06 -2.20 -9.16
N ALA A 105 3.73 -2.08 -10.44
CA ALA A 105 4.08 -3.08 -11.46
C ALA A 105 5.61 -3.21 -11.64
N LEU A 106 6.34 -2.09 -11.72
CA LEU A 106 7.80 -2.09 -11.79
C LEU A 106 8.42 -2.76 -10.55
N GLY A 107 7.92 -2.45 -9.36
CA GLY A 107 8.37 -3.09 -8.11
C GLY A 107 8.19 -4.61 -8.15
N GLN A 108 7.08 -5.10 -8.68
CA GLN A 108 6.82 -6.53 -8.85
C GLN A 108 7.78 -7.18 -9.85
N ILE A 109 8.12 -6.48 -10.93
CA ILE A 109 9.11 -6.92 -11.92
C ILE A 109 10.47 -7.04 -11.25
N PHE A 110 10.95 -6.00 -10.56
CA PHE A 110 12.22 -6.04 -9.84
C PHE A 110 12.27 -7.15 -8.79
N ALA A 111 11.20 -7.33 -8.00
CA ALA A 111 11.11 -8.40 -7.01
C ALA A 111 11.23 -9.80 -7.66
N THR A 112 10.61 -9.99 -8.83
CA THR A 112 10.68 -11.24 -9.59
C THR A 112 12.09 -11.48 -10.14
N TRP A 113 12.75 -10.46 -10.69
CA TRP A 113 14.13 -10.56 -11.18
C TRP A 113 15.14 -10.85 -10.08
N ILE A 114 15.00 -10.20 -8.91
CA ILE A 114 15.86 -10.46 -7.75
C ILE A 114 15.64 -11.89 -7.25
N GLY A 115 14.39 -12.35 -7.19
CA GLY A 115 14.05 -13.74 -6.86
C GLY A 115 14.67 -14.73 -7.86
N TYR A 116 14.60 -14.43 -9.15
CA TYR A 116 15.23 -15.25 -10.20
C TYR A 116 16.75 -15.31 -10.08
N GLY A 117 17.40 -14.16 -9.87
CA GLY A 117 18.85 -14.08 -9.68
C GLY A 117 19.32 -14.86 -8.44
N CYS A 118 18.55 -14.80 -7.35
CA CYS A 118 18.82 -15.59 -6.14
C CYS A 118 18.66 -17.10 -6.39
N TYR A 119 17.59 -17.50 -7.09
CA TYR A 119 17.34 -18.90 -7.47
C TYR A 119 18.47 -19.45 -8.34
N MET A 120 18.83 -18.78 -9.43
CA MET A 120 19.90 -19.21 -10.35
C MET A 120 21.27 -19.32 -9.67
N THR A 121 21.58 -18.41 -8.74
CA THR A 121 22.92 -18.33 -8.15
C THR A 121 23.08 -19.28 -6.95
N TRP A 122 22.03 -19.56 -6.17
CA TRP A 122 22.16 -20.22 -4.87
C TRP A 122 21.42 -21.55 -4.71
N THR A 123 20.54 -21.95 -5.66
CA THR A 123 19.80 -23.24 -5.59
C THR A 123 20.73 -24.46 -5.44
N HIS A 124 21.93 -24.41 -6.03
CA HIS A 124 22.89 -25.52 -5.98
C HIS A 124 23.75 -25.55 -4.71
N THR A 125 23.63 -24.56 -3.80
CA THR A 125 24.52 -24.43 -2.63
C THR A 125 23.85 -24.84 -1.31
N GLY A 126 22.53 -25.05 -1.28
CA GLY A 126 21.80 -25.46 -0.06
C GLY A 126 21.80 -24.42 1.07
N ASN A 127 22.16 -23.16 0.77
CA ASN A 127 22.30 -22.10 1.76
C ASN A 127 20.96 -21.38 2.00
N SER A 128 20.63 -21.09 3.27
CA SER A 128 19.43 -20.32 3.67
C SER A 128 19.39 -18.86 3.15
N ARG A 129 20.37 -18.44 2.35
CA ARG A 129 20.49 -17.10 1.76
C ARG A 129 19.53 -16.89 0.59
N GLU A 130 19.11 -17.97 -0.08
CA GLU A 130 18.27 -17.93 -1.28
C GLU A 130 16.92 -17.22 -1.04
N TRP A 131 16.28 -17.47 0.10
CA TRP A 131 14.99 -16.87 0.45
C TRP A 131 15.11 -15.62 1.35
N ARG A 132 16.24 -15.44 2.04
CA ARG A 132 16.49 -14.28 2.92
C ARG A 132 16.85 -13.02 2.15
N ILE A 133 17.63 -13.12 1.07
CA ILE A 133 18.06 -11.96 0.28
C ILE A 133 16.87 -11.23 -0.38
N PRO A 134 15.92 -11.93 -1.04
CA PRO A 134 14.73 -11.27 -1.59
C PRO A 134 13.88 -10.59 -0.50
N LEU A 135 13.72 -11.22 0.66
CA LEU A 135 12.97 -10.67 1.79
C LEU A 135 13.69 -9.50 2.46
N GLY A 136 15.01 -9.48 2.48
CA GLY A 136 15.80 -8.35 2.96
C GLY A 136 15.77 -7.17 1.98
N CYS A 137 15.75 -7.44 0.68
CA CYS A 137 15.72 -6.39 -0.34
C CYS A 137 14.47 -5.52 -0.26
N GLN A 138 13.32 -6.07 0.20
CA GLN A 138 12.09 -5.30 0.37
C GLN A 138 12.19 -4.22 1.48
N LEU A 139 13.16 -4.34 2.40
CA LEU A 139 13.38 -3.37 3.47
C LEU A 139 13.98 -2.06 2.95
N VAL A 140 14.80 -2.15 1.89
CA VAL A 140 15.49 -0.99 1.30
C VAL A 140 14.49 0.09 0.82
N PRO A 141 13.50 -0.21 -0.04
CA PRO A 141 12.53 0.80 -0.47
C PRO A 141 11.65 1.29 0.69
N ALA A 142 11.36 0.47 1.69
CA ALA A 142 10.56 0.89 2.84
C ALA A 142 11.29 1.89 3.75
N ILE A 143 12.58 1.65 4.01
CA ILE A 143 13.43 2.59 4.76
C ILE A 143 13.61 3.88 3.97
N PHE A 144 13.83 3.77 2.66
CA PHE A 144 13.94 4.93 1.77
C PHE A 144 12.67 5.78 1.80
N LEU A 145 11.48 5.16 1.73
CA LEU A 145 10.20 5.85 1.83
C LEU A 145 10.03 6.53 3.20
N GLY A 146 10.34 5.84 4.29
CA GLY A 146 10.28 6.40 5.64
C GLY A 146 11.26 7.57 5.85
N GLY A 147 12.42 7.54 5.19
CA GLY A 147 13.37 8.65 5.16
C GLY A 147 12.85 9.83 4.36
N LEU A 148 12.37 9.59 3.14
CA LEU A 148 11.90 10.65 2.24
C LEU A 148 10.68 11.37 2.80
N ILE A 149 9.74 10.65 3.40
CA ILE A 149 8.47 11.24 3.84
C ILE A 149 8.67 12.33 4.91
N MET A 150 9.78 12.31 5.64
CA MET A 150 10.12 13.37 6.61
C MET A 150 10.39 14.72 5.94
N PHE A 151 10.85 14.73 4.69
CA PHE A 151 11.11 15.95 3.91
C PHE A 151 9.87 16.48 3.18
N PHE A 152 8.81 15.68 3.06
CA PHE A 152 7.59 16.11 2.39
C PHE A 152 6.69 16.94 3.32
N PRO A 153 5.95 17.92 2.77
CA PRO A 153 4.99 18.71 3.54
C PRO A 153 3.82 17.85 4.03
N GLU A 154 3.15 18.28 5.10
CA GLU A 154 1.94 17.62 5.56
C GLU A 154 0.78 17.91 4.57
N SER A 155 -0.27 17.08 4.59
CA SER A 155 -1.44 17.31 3.74
C SER A 155 -2.12 18.65 4.06
N PRO A 156 -2.40 19.51 3.06
CA PRO A 156 -3.05 20.80 3.27
C PRO A 156 -4.47 20.63 3.83
N ARG A 157 -5.21 19.59 3.41
CA ARG A 157 -6.53 19.27 3.97
C ARG A 157 -6.44 18.90 5.44
N TRP A 158 -5.43 18.12 5.84
CA TRP A 158 -5.23 17.74 7.25
C TRP A 158 -4.89 18.96 8.11
N LEU A 159 -4.05 19.88 7.60
CA LEU A 159 -3.70 21.13 8.27
C LEU A 159 -4.93 22.02 8.50
N CYS A 160 -5.77 22.20 7.48
CA CYS A 160 -7.03 22.95 7.61
C CYS A 160 -8.00 22.30 8.61
N ALA A 161 -8.03 20.96 8.69
CA ALA A 161 -8.90 20.24 9.61
C ALA A 161 -8.46 20.34 11.09
N HIS A 162 -7.19 20.69 11.35
CA HIS A 162 -6.60 20.85 12.70
C HIS A 162 -6.43 22.33 13.08
N ASP A 163 -7.27 23.21 12.54
CA ASP A 163 -7.27 24.66 12.82
C ASP A 163 -5.93 25.36 12.48
N ARG A 164 -5.12 24.78 11.58
CA ARG A 164 -3.87 25.34 11.04
C ARG A 164 -4.04 25.74 9.58
N ALA A 165 -5.08 26.54 9.32
CA ALA A 165 -5.51 26.89 7.97
C ALA A 165 -4.46 27.72 7.22
N ASP A 166 -3.74 28.62 7.92
CA ASP A 166 -2.69 29.46 7.32
C ASP A 166 -1.53 28.65 6.77
N GLU A 167 -1.10 27.60 7.50
CA GLU A 167 -0.07 26.69 7.02
C GLU A 167 -0.58 25.82 5.86
N GLY A 168 -1.84 25.41 5.90
CA GLY A 168 -2.50 24.69 4.81
C GLY A 168 -2.49 25.51 3.51
N LEU A 169 -2.78 26.82 3.60
CA LEU A 169 -2.70 27.76 2.48
C LEU A 169 -1.27 27.88 1.94
N GLN A 170 -0.27 28.01 2.82
CA GLN A 170 1.14 28.10 2.40
C GLN A 170 1.61 26.83 1.69
N VAL A 171 1.27 25.65 2.20
CA VAL A 171 1.61 24.37 1.56
C VAL A 171 0.91 24.25 0.20
N LEU A 172 -0.37 24.64 0.11
CA LEU A 172 -1.13 24.62 -1.14
C LEU A 172 -0.52 25.58 -2.17
N ALA A 173 -0.15 26.79 -1.75
CA ALA A 173 0.53 27.79 -2.58
C ALA A 173 1.89 27.29 -3.08
N GLN A 174 2.70 26.67 -2.22
CA GLN A 174 3.98 26.07 -2.63
C GLN A 174 3.81 24.94 -3.65
N LEU A 175 2.73 24.17 -3.53
CA LEU A 175 2.48 22.99 -4.35
C LEU A 175 1.88 23.33 -5.72
N HIS A 176 0.99 24.33 -5.80
CA HIS A 176 0.22 24.64 -7.01
C HIS A 176 0.56 25.99 -7.66
N ALA A 177 1.10 26.95 -6.91
CA ALA A 177 1.37 28.31 -7.39
C ALA A 177 2.80 28.79 -7.10
N HIS A 178 3.76 27.86 -6.92
CA HIS A 178 5.17 28.17 -6.64
C HIS A 178 5.39 29.11 -5.44
N GLY A 179 4.46 29.13 -4.48
CA GLY A 179 4.52 29.97 -3.28
C GLY A 179 3.63 31.20 -3.32
N ASP A 180 2.88 31.45 -4.40
CA ASP A 180 1.91 32.55 -4.45
C ASP A 180 0.60 32.18 -3.73
N THR A 181 0.41 32.76 -2.54
CA THR A 181 -0.80 32.59 -1.73
C THR A 181 -1.98 33.41 -2.23
N SER A 182 -1.75 34.34 -3.16
CA SER A 182 -2.77 35.23 -3.71
C SER A 182 -3.34 34.74 -5.05
N ASP A 183 -2.85 33.63 -5.58
CA ASP A 183 -3.39 33.04 -6.80
C ASP A 183 -4.85 32.63 -6.61
N SER A 184 -5.69 33.09 -7.53
CA SER A 184 -7.12 32.80 -7.63
C SER A 184 -7.44 31.30 -7.59
N TYR A 185 -6.58 30.45 -8.15
CA TYR A 185 -6.77 29.00 -8.11
C TYR A 185 -6.55 28.41 -6.71
N VAL A 186 -5.50 28.85 -6.01
CA VAL A 186 -5.16 28.40 -4.65
C VAL A 186 -6.25 28.80 -3.66
N LEU A 187 -6.72 30.05 -3.74
CA LEU A 187 -7.80 30.54 -2.89
C LEU A 187 -9.11 29.77 -3.11
N ALA A 188 -9.47 29.51 -4.37
CA ALA A 188 -10.67 28.73 -4.70
C ALA A 188 -10.56 27.27 -4.21
N GLU A 189 -9.40 26.62 -4.36
CA GLU A 189 -9.19 25.26 -3.84
C GLU A 189 -9.19 25.23 -2.31
N PHE A 190 -8.63 26.25 -1.65
CA PHE A 190 -8.66 26.40 -0.21
C PHE A 190 -10.08 26.60 0.35
N GLU A 191 -10.90 27.45 -0.28
CA GLU A 191 -12.30 27.67 0.10
C GLU A 191 -13.14 26.39 -0.08
N LEU A 192 -12.90 25.63 -1.15
CA LEU A 192 -13.52 24.31 -1.33
C LEU A 192 -13.13 23.34 -0.22
N ILE A 193 -11.86 23.30 0.18
CA ILE A 193 -11.41 22.45 1.29
C ILE A 193 -12.07 22.88 2.61
N GLN A 194 -12.13 24.18 2.90
CA GLN A 194 -12.77 24.67 4.13
C GLN A 194 -14.27 24.36 4.17
N SER A 195 -15.00 24.60 3.09
CA SER A 195 -16.44 24.29 3.02
C SER A 195 -16.72 22.80 3.22
N GLN A 196 -15.90 21.92 2.63
CA GLN A 196 -15.98 20.48 2.86
C GLN A 196 -15.72 20.10 4.32
N ILE A 197 -14.72 20.70 4.97
CA ILE A 197 -14.42 20.41 6.39
C ILE A 197 -15.55 20.89 7.30
N VAL A 198 -16.15 22.05 7.02
CA VAL A 198 -17.30 22.56 7.77
C VAL A 198 -18.51 21.63 7.62
N GLU A 199 -18.77 21.15 6.40
CA GLU A 199 -19.82 20.17 6.14
C GLU A 199 -19.55 18.85 6.88
N GLU A 200 -18.32 18.33 6.81
CA GLU A 200 -17.90 17.12 7.53
C GLU A 200 -17.99 17.28 9.06
N ARG A 201 -17.60 18.43 9.62
CA ARG A 201 -17.75 18.73 11.07
C ARG A 201 -19.22 18.84 11.49
N SER A 202 -20.09 19.33 10.60
CA SER A 202 -21.54 19.42 10.84
C SER A 202 -22.23 18.05 10.80
N GLN A 203 -21.69 17.12 10.00
CA GLN A 203 -22.12 15.73 9.95
C GLN A 203 -21.43 14.94 11.09
N LYS A 204 -22.08 14.95 12.26
CA LYS A 204 -21.70 14.21 13.48
C LYS A 204 -21.01 12.87 13.18
N SER A 205 -19.74 12.74 13.61
CA SER A 205 -18.87 11.55 13.58
C SER A 205 -19.41 10.35 12.78
N ILE A 206 -19.02 10.27 11.51
CA ILE A 206 -19.37 9.16 10.61
C ILE A 206 -18.77 7.87 11.18
N GLY A 207 -19.59 7.06 11.85
CA GLY A 207 -19.16 5.75 12.32
C GLY A 207 -19.13 4.76 11.15
N TYR A 208 -18.34 3.68 11.26
CA TYR A 208 -18.38 2.60 10.25
C TYR A 208 -19.78 2.03 10.02
N PHE A 209 -20.65 2.11 11.03
CA PHE A 209 -22.05 1.68 10.92
C PHE A 209 -22.93 2.64 10.10
N ASP A 210 -22.53 3.89 9.92
CA ASP A 210 -23.27 4.87 9.11
C ASP A 210 -23.11 4.61 7.60
N LEU A 211 -22.06 3.88 7.18
CA LEU A 211 -21.90 3.36 5.81
C LEU A 211 -23.03 2.40 5.42
N PHE A 212 -23.60 1.71 6.41
CA PHE A 212 -24.72 0.78 6.24
C PHE A 212 -26.07 1.42 6.59
N ARG A 213 -26.06 2.67 7.07
CA ARG A 213 -27.25 3.39 7.51
C ARG A 213 -27.78 4.26 6.37
N GLY A 214 -29.02 3.99 5.97
CA GLY A 214 -29.70 4.74 4.91
C GLY A 214 -29.47 4.15 3.51
N TRP A 215 -30.52 4.19 2.69
CA TRP A 215 -30.55 3.59 1.35
C TRP A 215 -29.48 4.15 0.38
N PRO A 216 -29.20 5.46 0.33
CA PRO A 216 -28.18 6.01 -0.57
C PRO A 216 -26.76 5.57 -0.22
N ASN A 217 -26.42 5.53 1.07
CA ASN A 217 -25.10 5.13 1.56
C ASN A 217 -24.91 3.63 1.34
N LEU A 218 -25.90 2.81 1.71
CA LEU A 218 -25.86 1.37 1.52
C LEU A 218 -25.69 0.99 0.04
N ARG A 219 -26.40 1.64 -0.88
CA ARG A 219 -26.26 1.41 -2.33
C ARG A 219 -24.85 1.72 -2.82
N ARG A 220 -24.24 2.81 -2.34
CA ARG A 220 -22.85 3.18 -2.68
C ARG A 220 -21.86 2.16 -2.12
N THR A 221 -22.00 1.78 -0.85
CA THR A 221 -21.13 0.81 -0.18
C THR A 221 -21.19 -0.56 -0.87
N ILE A 222 -22.40 -1.08 -1.16
CA ILE A 222 -22.57 -2.35 -1.87
C ILE A 222 -21.96 -2.30 -3.27
N LEU A 223 -22.14 -1.21 -4.00
CA LEU A 223 -21.58 -1.07 -5.34
C LEU A 223 -20.05 -1.04 -5.32
N VAL A 224 -19.44 -0.32 -4.37
CA VAL A 224 -17.98 -0.33 -4.19
C VAL A 224 -17.47 -1.72 -3.81
N MET A 225 -18.12 -2.40 -2.86
CA MET A 225 -17.76 -3.77 -2.47
C MET A 225 -17.90 -4.75 -3.64
N ALA A 226 -18.96 -4.66 -4.43
CA ALA A 226 -19.20 -5.53 -5.59
C ALA A 226 -18.15 -5.32 -6.69
N ILE A 227 -17.75 -4.07 -6.95
CA ILE A 227 -16.68 -3.75 -7.90
C ILE A 227 -15.35 -4.34 -7.41
N GLN A 228 -14.99 -4.12 -6.14
CA GLN A 228 -13.74 -4.66 -5.58
C GLN A 228 -13.73 -6.19 -5.58
N ALA A 229 -14.86 -6.82 -5.23
CA ALA A 229 -15.01 -8.27 -5.30
C ALA A 229 -14.85 -8.78 -6.74
N SER A 230 -15.47 -8.11 -7.72
CA SER A 230 -15.37 -8.46 -9.13
C SER A 230 -13.93 -8.34 -9.65
N CYS A 231 -13.21 -7.28 -9.26
CA CYS A 231 -11.79 -7.13 -9.58
C CYS A 231 -10.95 -8.30 -9.04
N GLN A 232 -11.18 -8.73 -7.80
CA GLN A 232 -10.46 -9.87 -7.21
C GLN A 232 -10.86 -11.22 -7.82
N MET A 233 -12.13 -11.39 -8.20
CA MET A 233 -12.64 -12.63 -8.83
C MET A 233 -12.08 -12.90 -10.23
N THR A 234 -11.48 -11.91 -10.89
CA THR A 234 -10.74 -12.12 -12.16
C THR A 234 -9.56 -13.09 -12.02
N GLY A 235 -9.15 -13.42 -10.78
CA GLY A 235 -8.07 -14.37 -10.53
C GLY A 235 -6.67 -13.78 -10.68
N VAL A 236 -6.54 -12.46 -10.87
CA VAL A 236 -5.25 -11.77 -11.01
C VAL A 236 -4.30 -12.10 -9.86
N SER A 237 -4.77 -12.09 -8.61
CA SER A 237 -3.94 -12.45 -7.46
C SER A 237 -3.48 -13.92 -7.49
N ALA A 238 -4.34 -14.85 -7.89
CA ALA A 238 -3.99 -16.27 -7.99
C ALA A 238 -2.93 -16.50 -9.08
N ILE A 239 -3.09 -15.86 -10.24
CA ILE A 239 -2.10 -15.88 -11.31
C ILE A 239 -0.78 -15.31 -10.77
N GLN A 240 -0.80 -14.17 -10.09
CA GLN A 240 0.42 -13.51 -9.62
C GLN A 240 1.22 -14.35 -8.60
N TYR A 241 0.53 -15.02 -7.66
CA TYR A 241 1.16 -15.87 -6.64
C TYR A 241 1.61 -17.23 -7.20
N PHE A 242 0.80 -17.86 -8.04
CA PHE A 242 1.01 -19.24 -8.50
C PHE A 242 1.58 -19.36 -9.91
N SER A 243 1.84 -18.25 -10.62
CA SER A 243 2.48 -18.24 -11.95
C SER A 243 3.67 -19.21 -12.08
N PRO A 244 4.65 -19.26 -11.15
CA PRO A 244 5.78 -20.17 -11.28
C PRO A 244 5.37 -21.65 -11.24
N GLN A 245 4.37 -22.00 -10.43
CA GLN A 245 3.84 -23.36 -10.31
C GLN A 245 2.99 -23.75 -11.52
N ILE A 246 2.18 -22.82 -12.03
CA ILE A 246 1.36 -23.02 -13.25
C ILE A 246 2.27 -23.27 -14.47
N PHE A 247 3.29 -22.45 -14.66
CA PHE A 247 4.23 -22.63 -15.78
C PHE A 247 5.09 -23.90 -15.62
N ALA A 248 5.41 -24.31 -14.39
CA ALA A 248 6.08 -25.58 -14.13
C ALA A 248 5.19 -26.79 -14.48
N GLN A 249 3.87 -26.72 -14.23
CA GLN A 249 2.91 -27.76 -14.61
C GLN A 249 2.74 -27.88 -16.14
N ILE A 250 2.99 -26.81 -16.89
CA ILE A 250 2.95 -26.79 -18.38
C ILE A 250 4.26 -27.36 -18.99
N GLY A 251 5.22 -27.81 -18.16
CA GLY A 251 6.48 -28.43 -18.63
C GLY A 251 7.57 -27.43 -19.02
N ILE A 252 7.40 -26.14 -18.68
CA ILE A 252 8.44 -25.12 -18.86
C ILE A 252 9.34 -25.17 -17.60
N PRO A 253 10.66 -25.39 -17.74
CA PRO A 253 11.57 -25.45 -16.59
C PRO A 253 11.49 -24.15 -15.77
N THR A 254 11.61 -24.25 -14.44
CA THR A 254 11.46 -23.15 -13.47
C THR A 254 12.32 -21.92 -13.79
N SER A 255 13.42 -22.14 -14.50
CA SER A 255 14.30 -21.10 -15.02
C SER A 255 13.66 -20.24 -16.12
N ARG A 256 12.81 -20.81 -16.98
CA ARG A 256 12.06 -20.08 -18.01
C ARG A 256 10.78 -19.47 -17.46
N SER A 257 10.10 -20.09 -16.49
CA SER A 257 8.84 -19.54 -15.94
C SER A 257 9.02 -18.22 -15.19
N LEU A 258 10.14 -18.06 -14.49
CA LEU A 258 10.51 -16.79 -13.84
C LEU A 258 10.87 -15.71 -14.86
N LEU A 259 11.45 -16.09 -16.01
CA LEU A 259 11.69 -15.19 -17.15
C LEU A 259 10.37 -14.75 -17.80
N THR A 260 9.44 -15.65 -18.11
CA THR A 260 8.16 -15.28 -18.75
C THR A 260 7.31 -14.36 -17.87
N LYS A 261 7.36 -14.52 -16.55
CA LYS A 261 6.70 -13.61 -15.58
C LYS A 261 7.22 -12.16 -15.64
N SER A 262 8.43 -11.94 -16.16
CA SER A 262 8.94 -10.57 -16.37
C SER A 262 8.42 -9.89 -17.64
N TYR A 263 7.90 -10.68 -18.59
CA TYR A 263 7.40 -10.20 -19.89
C TYR A 263 5.87 -10.12 -19.96
N SER A 264 5.15 -10.53 -18.91
CA SER A 264 3.68 -10.51 -18.79
C SER A 264 3.23 -9.60 -17.67
#